data_AF-A0A3C0NF35-F1
#
_entry.id   AF-A0A3C0NF35-F1
#
_cell.length_a   1.000
_cell.length_b   1.000
_cell.length_c   1.000
_cell.angle_alpha   90.00
_cell.angle_beta   90.00
_cell.angle_gamma   90.00
#
_symmetry.space_group_name_H-M   'P 1'
#
loop_
_entity.id
_entity.type
_entity.pdbx_description
1 polymer ?
#
loop_
_entity_poly.entity_id
_entity_poly.type
_entity_poly.pdbx_seq_one_letter_code
_entity_poly.pdbx_strand_id
1 'polypeptide(L)'
;MTIKRLILVALTIFAIAKVGLSLVESWSQPQIQSRLELYQTNLLLHAAEWQDKNADAATPQASTPDLTTARKALIGDEPLKAAQKQYQEARKSAQKTQAQIVEQLKKPSSQELATGTNPAKPQVQLPPVEDAPSPSGEQQQLQQSLSQVKQLINELDLRLGILQAQQGQTNIALQTWTKLTNQEARDNQAASDASVAQTAEVLIGLWSNPPRLLPDAEPQIQKNLDSWFRYRALAQLYKLQQRQDALLSLQAKEQEIAEQAVFKLALIGGIPGLGGLSGFILLLFLIGQWLIQGKRSLLATNSDERWDTPWDWEIVWQVLIVGFFFVGQLLLPLLFGLLGLNPINFTVRMKAFYVLASYILLASGGLLVMYLSIKPFLPLPKDWFRF
;
A
#
# COMPACT_ATOMS: atom_id res chain seq x y z
N MET A 1 16.69 35.59 -26.44
CA MET A 1 15.70 35.00 -25.53
C MET A 1 14.33 35.56 -25.92
N THR A 2 13.39 34.73 -26.38
CA THR A 2 12.03 35.17 -26.69
C THR A 2 11.19 35.20 -25.41
N ILE A 3 10.19 36.09 -25.33
CA ILE A 3 9.29 36.21 -24.15
C ILE A 3 8.67 34.86 -23.77
N LYS A 4 8.31 34.06 -24.78
CA LYS A 4 7.83 32.68 -24.63
C LYS A 4 8.80 31.79 -23.84
N ARG A 5 10.10 31.84 -24.14
CA ARG A 5 11.13 31.07 -23.40
C ARG A 5 11.26 31.54 -21.96
N LEU A 6 11.15 32.85 -21.68
CA LEU A 6 11.18 33.37 -20.31
C LEU A 6 10.01 32.84 -19.47
N ILE A 7 8.80 32.79 -20.04
CA ILE A 7 7.61 32.21 -19.37
C ILE A 7 7.82 30.73 -19.09
N LEU A 8 8.34 29.96 -20.06
CA LEU A 8 8.62 28.53 -19.88
C LEU A 8 9.69 28.27 -18.81
N VAL A 9 10.76 29.07 -18.77
CA VAL A 9 11.77 29.00 -17.69
C VAL A 9 11.11 29.24 -16.34
N ALA A 10 10.31 30.29 -16.20
CA ALA A 10 9.64 30.63 -14.94
C ALA A 10 8.68 29.52 -14.47
N LEU A 11 7.86 28.99 -15.38
CA LEU A 11 6.95 27.87 -15.09
C LEU A 11 7.71 26.60 -14.70
N THR A 12 8.86 26.34 -15.32
CA THR A 12 9.70 25.17 -15.01
C THR A 12 10.34 25.30 -13.63
N ILE A 13 10.83 26.48 -13.26
CA ILE A 13 11.39 26.72 -11.92
C ILE A 13 10.29 26.54 -10.86
N PHE A 14 9.11 27.12 -11.09
CA PHE A 14 7.96 26.91 -10.23
C PHE A 14 7.60 25.43 -10.12
N ALA A 15 7.68 24.70 -11.24
CA ALA A 15 7.37 23.30 -11.28
C ALA A 15 8.31 22.44 -10.44
N ILE A 16 9.61 22.65 -10.64
CA ILE A 16 10.66 21.99 -9.89
C ILE A 16 10.53 22.31 -8.40
N ALA A 17 10.25 23.57 -8.04
CA ALA A 17 10.07 23.97 -6.64
C ALA A 17 8.87 23.26 -6.00
N LYS A 18 7.72 23.20 -6.67
CA LYS A 18 6.51 22.49 -6.18
C LYS A 18 6.75 21.00 -6.01
N VAL A 19 7.36 20.34 -6.99
CA VAL A 19 7.68 18.91 -6.91
C VAL A 19 8.71 18.65 -5.81
N GLY A 20 9.75 19.47 -5.72
CA GLY A 20 10.78 19.37 -4.68
C GLY A 20 10.19 19.50 -3.27
N LEU A 21 9.31 20.48 -3.05
CA LEU A 21 8.65 20.68 -1.76
C LEU A 21 7.73 19.50 -1.41
N SER A 22 6.92 19.03 -2.38
CA SER A 22 6.06 17.86 -2.21
C SER A 22 6.85 16.59 -1.92
N LEU A 23 8.03 16.42 -2.50
CA LEU A 23 8.89 15.26 -2.25
C LEU A 23 9.44 15.28 -0.82
N VAL A 24 9.84 16.45 -0.32
CA VAL A 24 10.28 16.64 1.06
C VAL A 24 9.14 16.38 2.05
N GLU A 25 7.93 16.85 1.75
CA GLU A 25 6.74 16.56 2.54
C GLU A 25 6.36 15.07 2.48
N SER A 26 6.52 14.41 1.33
CA SER A 26 6.26 12.97 1.22
C SER A 26 7.17 12.13 2.11
N TRP A 27 8.36 12.61 2.48
CA TRP A 27 9.25 11.92 3.41
C TRP A 27 8.80 12.00 4.87
N SER A 28 8.01 13.02 5.23
CA SER A 28 7.44 13.16 6.57
C SER A 28 6.08 12.47 6.72
N GLN A 29 5.49 11.97 5.62
CA GLN A 29 4.20 11.29 5.66
C GLN A 29 4.33 9.82 6.12
N PRO A 30 3.50 9.39 7.09
CA PRO A 30 3.48 8.02 7.57
C PRO A 30 2.94 7.04 6.49
N GLN A 31 3.80 6.21 5.92
CA GLN A 31 3.39 5.19 4.93
C GLN A 31 3.12 3.83 5.58
N ILE A 32 1.90 3.31 5.45
CA ILE A 32 1.48 2.00 5.97
C ILE A 32 1.49 0.97 4.82
N GLN A 33 2.69 0.61 4.35
CA GLN A 33 2.86 -0.42 3.30
C GLN A 33 2.62 -1.85 3.82
N SER A 34 2.69 -2.04 5.14
CA SER A 34 2.70 -3.36 5.80
C SER A 34 1.44 -4.20 5.57
N ARG A 35 0.25 -3.62 5.38
CA ARG A 35 -0.99 -4.41 5.26
C ARG A 35 -1.01 -5.29 4.01
N LEU A 36 -0.45 -4.83 2.89
CA LEU A 36 -0.43 -5.58 1.64
C LEU A 36 0.58 -6.73 1.70
N GLU A 37 1.78 -6.48 2.22
CA GLU A 37 2.81 -7.51 2.37
C GLU A 37 2.32 -8.66 3.28
N LEU A 38 1.64 -8.31 4.37
CA LEU A 38 1.09 -9.31 5.30
C LEU A 38 -0.04 -10.15 4.67
N TYR A 39 -0.72 -9.65 3.63
CA TYR A 39 -1.69 -10.46 2.90
C TYR A 39 -1.02 -11.64 2.20
N GLN A 40 0.13 -11.41 1.54
CA GLN A 40 0.92 -12.48 0.94
C GLN A 40 1.44 -13.44 2.01
N THR A 41 1.89 -12.93 3.16
CA THR A 41 2.30 -13.77 4.30
C THR A 41 1.15 -14.65 4.80
N ASN A 42 -0.07 -14.13 4.86
CA ASN A 42 -1.25 -14.90 5.26
C ASN A 42 -1.60 -16.00 4.27
N LEU A 43 -1.49 -15.72 2.98
CA LEU A 43 -1.65 -16.75 1.95
C LEU A 43 -0.59 -17.84 2.11
N LEU A 44 0.66 -17.47 2.38
CA LEU A 44 1.75 -18.43 2.61
C LEU A 44 1.47 -19.30 3.85
N LEU A 45 1.00 -18.70 4.95
CA LEU A 45 0.59 -19.43 6.15
C LEU A 45 -0.54 -20.43 5.87
N HIS A 46 -1.58 -20.04 5.12
CA HIS A 46 -2.64 -20.96 4.73
C HIS A 46 -2.14 -22.07 3.81
N ALA A 47 -1.32 -21.74 2.80
CA ALA A 47 -0.74 -22.72 1.90
C ALA A 47 0.19 -23.71 2.65
N ALA A 48 0.79 -23.27 3.76
CA ALA A 48 1.59 -24.13 4.62
C ALA A 48 0.75 -25.15 5.41
N GLU A 49 -0.57 -25.00 5.50
CA GLU A 49 -1.46 -25.98 6.12
C GLU A 49 -1.99 -27.03 5.16
N TRP A 50 -1.87 -26.81 3.85
CA TRP A 50 -2.43 -27.72 2.85
C TRP A 50 -1.82 -29.11 2.97
N GLN A 51 -2.64 -30.12 3.22
CA GLN A 51 -2.24 -31.53 3.21
C GLN A 51 -2.77 -32.21 1.95
N ASP A 52 -1.94 -32.92 1.19
CA ASP A 52 -2.44 -33.65 0.02
C ASP A 52 -3.27 -34.86 0.48
N LYS A 53 -4.60 -34.75 0.34
CA LYS A 53 -5.53 -35.85 0.66
C LYS A 53 -5.49 -36.99 -0.35
N ASN A 54 -4.85 -36.79 -1.51
CA ASN A 54 -4.79 -37.77 -2.59
C ASN A 54 -3.47 -38.57 -2.61
N ALA A 55 -2.52 -38.30 -1.69
CA ALA A 55 -1.26 -39.04 -1.62
C ALA A 55 -1.44 -40.53 -1.26
N ASP A 56 -2.53 -40.89 -0.57
CA ASP A 56 -2.82 -42.26 -0.13
C ASP A 56 -3.92 -42.97 -0.96
N ALA A 57 -4.53 -42.30 -1.93
CA ALA A 57 -5.56 -42.90 -2.80
C ALA A 57 -4.91 -43.42 -4.08
N ALA A 58 -4.63 -44.73 -4.13
CA ALA A 58 -4.14 -45.46 -5.29
C ALA A 58 -5.19 -45.56 -6.43
N THR A 59 -5.72 -44.42 -6.88
CA THR A 59 -6.62 -44.32 -8.04
C THR A 59 -6.10 -43.24 -8.98
N PRO A 60 -5.65 -43.60 -10.20
CA PRO A 60 -5.21 -42.64 -11.18
C PRO A 60 -6.42 -41.92 -11.76
N GLN A 61 -6.75 -40.74 -11.22
CA GLN A 61 -7.75 -39.86 -11.81
C GLN A 61 -7.16 -38.46 -12.04
N ALA A 62 -6.97 -38.18 -13.34
CA ALA A 62 -6.82 -36.89 -13.98
C ALA A 62 -6.03 -35.80 -13.22
N SER A 63 -4.72 -35.78 -13.47
CA SER A 63 -3.94 -34.55 -13.72
C SER A 63 -4.18 -33.36 -12.80
N THR A 64 -4.19 -33.55 -11.48
CA THR A 64 -3.82 -32.44 -10.58
C THR A 64 -2.30 -32.26 -10.73
N PRO A 65 -1.81 -31.08 -11.16
CA PRO A 65 -0.36 -30.84 -11.20
C PRO A 65 0.22 -31.15 -9.83
N ASP A 66 1.46 -31.66 -9.77
CA ASP A 66 2.13 -31.98 -8.50
C ASP A 66 2.34 -30.70 -7.67
N LEU A 67 1.30 -30.33 -6.92
CA LEU A 67 1.23 -29.16 -6.06
C LEU A 67 2.15 -29.32 -4.84
N THR A 68 2.63 -30.54 -4.54
CA THR A 68 3.51 -30.79 -3.40
C THR A 68 4.92 -30.23 -3.65
N THR A 69 5.46 -30.46 -4.85
CA THR A 69 6.74 -29.88 -5.28
C THR A 69 6.63 -28.36 -5.44
N ALA A 70 5.53 -27.87 -6.02
CA ALA A 70 5.27 -26.44 -6.16
C ALA A 70 5.13 -25.75 -4.80
N ARG A 71 4.43 -26.39 -3.83
CA ARG A 71 4.29 -25.91 -2.46
C ARG A 71 5.66 -25.75 -1.78
N LYS A 72 6.52 -26.77 -1.85
CA LYS A 72 7.84 -26.70 -1.22
C LYS A 72 8.71 -25.59 -1.84
N ALA A 73 8.68 -25.44 -3.16
CA ALA A 73 9.40 -24.39 -3.87
C ALA A 73 8.86 -22.97 -3.58
N LEU A 74 7.54 -22.81 -3.37
CA LEU A 74 6.92 -21.51 -3.08
C LEU A 74 6.98 -21.10 -1.59
N ILE A 75 6.85 -22.06 -0.67
CA ILE A 75 6.67 -21.79 0.77
C ILE A 75 8.01 -21.77 1.51
N GLY A 76 9.01 -22.52 1.03
CA GLY A 76 10.28 -22.70 1.72
C GLY A 76 10.18 -23.60 2.96
N ASP A 77 11.32 -23.83 3.62
CA ASP A 77 11.43 -24.85 4.68
C ASP A 77 10.89 -24.39 6.06
N GLU A 78 10.75 -23.08 6.31
CA GLU A 78 10.34 -22.54 7.62
C GLU A 78 9.28 -21.41 7.53
N PRO A 79 8.03 -21.72 7.10
CA PRO A 79 7.00 -20.71 6.85
C PRO A 79 6.61 -19.88 8.07
N LEU A 80 6.55 -20.50 9.27
CA LEU A 80 6.17 -19.81 10.50
C LEU A 80 7.23 -18.79 10.96
N LYS A 81 8.52 -19.13 10.83
CA LYS A 81 9.61 -18.21 11.16
C LYS A 81 9.71 -17.07 10.16
N ALA A 82 9.56 -17.36 8.87
CA ALA A 82 9.49 -16.34 7.83
C ALA A 82 8.31 -15.37 8.07
N ALA A 83 7.14 -15.91 8.36
CA ALA A 83 5.97 -15.10 8.71
C ALA A 83 6.20 -14.27 9.97
N GLN A 84 6.75 -14.85 11.05
CA GLN A 84 7.08 -14.10 12.27
C GLN A 84 8.02 -12.92 11.96
N LYS A 85 9.04 -13.12 11.13
CA LYS A 85 9.95 -12.05 10.73
C LYS A 85 9.21 -10.92 10.00
N GLN A 86 8.36 -11.23 9.02
CA GLN A 86 7.57 -10.22 8.30
C GLN A 86 6.65 -9.44 9.25
N TYR A 87 5.98 -10.14 10.16
CA TYR A 87 5.13 -9.51 11.16
C TYR A 87 5.91 -8.60 12.14
N GLN A 88 7.12 -8.99 12.52
CA GLN A 88 8.01 -8.16 13.34
C GLN A 88 8.49 -6.90 12.59
N GLU A 89 8.81 -7.01 11.31
CA GLU A 89 9.21 -5.88 10.46
C GLU A 89 8.04 -4.92 10.26
N ALA A 90 6.84 -5.43 9.97
CA ALA A 90 5.61 -4.64 9.91
C ALA A 90 5.33 -3.88 11.20
N ARG A 91 5.52 -4.54 12.36
CA ARG A 91 5.38 -3.92 13.68
C ARG A 91 6.42 -2.81 13.90
N LYS A 92 7.69 -3.06 13.60
CA LYS A 92 8.77 -2.05 13.71
C LYS A 92 8.49 -0.83 12.83
N SER A 93 8.00 -1.06 11.61
CA SER A 93 7.60 0.01 10.70
C SER A 93 6.47 0.85 11.32
N ALA A 94 5.40 0.21 11.79
CA ALA A 94 4.29 0.90 12.46
C ALA A 94 4.73 1.67 13.72
N GLN A 95 5.66 1.14 14.52
CA GLN A 95 6.23 1.84 15.67
C GLN A 95 7.04 3.07 15.27
N LYS A 96 7.82 2.99 14.19
CA LYS A 96 8.55 4.15 13.65
C LYS A 96 7.57 5.23 13.18
N THR A 97 6.51 4.82 12.48
CA THR A 97 5.41 5.69 12.07
C THR A 97 4.74 6.38 13.25
N GLN A 98 4.43 5.63 14.31
CA GLN A 98 3.86 6.16 15.54
C GLN A 98 4.77 7.22 16.17
N ALA A 99 6.08 6.94 16.29
CA ALA A 99 7.04 7.87 16.87
C ALA A 99 7.12 9.18 16.07
N GLN A 100 7.11 9.09 14.73
CA GLN A 100 7.09 10.26 13.84
C GLN A 100 5.85 11.12 14.03
N ILE A 101 4.66 10.51 14.12
CA ILE A 101 3.40 11.24 14.35
C ILE A 101 3.42 11.94 15.73
N VAL A 102 3.90 11.24 16.76
CA VAL A 102 4.02 11.82 18.11
C VAL A 102 5.03 12.98 18.13
N GLU A 103 6.13 12.89 17.40
CA GLU A 103 7.10 13.98 17.27
C GLU A 103 6.48 15.19 16.56
N GLN A 104 5.69 14.98 15.50
CA GLN A 104 4.97 16.06 14.80
C GLN A 104 3.93 16.73 15.71
N LEU A 105 3.22 15.96 16.54
CA LEU A 105 2.26 16.49 17.52
C LEU A 105 2.92 17.31 18.65
N LYS A 106 4.21 17.06 18.95
CA LYS A 106 4.96 17.79 19.98
C LYS A 106 5.56 19.11 19.48
N LYS A 107 5.65 19.32 18.16
CA LYS A 107 6.13 20.59 17.60
C LYS A 107 5.06 21.66 17.88
N PRO A 108 5.32 22.68 18.70
CA PRO A 108 4.35 23.74 18.92
C PRO A 108 4.01 24.40 17.59
N SER A 109 2.71 24.53 17.30
CA SER A 109 2.23 25.39 16.21
C SER A 109 2.90 26.75 16.39
N SER A 110 3.68 27.19 15.41
CA SER A 110 4.46 28.42 15.51
C SER A 110 3.53 29.63 15.43
N GLN A 111 2.78 29.91 16.51
CA GLN A 111 1.89 31.07 16.60
C GLN A 111 1.62 31.58 18.03
N GLU A 112 2.38 31.15 19.03
CA GLU A 112 2.43 31.84 20.34
C GLU A 112 3.69 32.71 20.45
N LEU A 113 3.82 33.72 19.58
CA LEU A 113 4.79 34.80 19.77
C LEU A 113 4.31 36.08 19.07
N ALA A 114 3.11 36.54 19.43
CA ALA A 114 2.68 37.90 19.14
C ALA A 114 1.55 38.40 20.09
N THR A 115 1.57 38.05 21.37
CA THR A 115 0.88 38.85 22.40
C THR A 115 1.92 39.63 23.19
N GLY A 116 2.55 40.58 22.51
CA GLY A 116 3.39 41.61 23.09
C GLY A 116 2.90 42.97 22.59
N THR A 117 2.18 43.66 23.47
CA THR A 117 1.74 45.06 23.41
C THR A 117 2.60 46.02 22.57
N ASN A 118 2.01 46.61 21.51
CA ASN A 118 2.17 48.05 21.22
C ASN A 118 1.09 48.55 20.21
N PRO A 119 0.43 49.70 20.44
CA PRO A 119 -0.59 50.23 19.54
C PRO A 119 0.00 51.15 18.46
N ALA A 120 -0.77 51.32 17.37
CA ALA A 120 -0.65 52.32 16.29
C ALA A 120 0.07 51.93 14.97
N LYS A 121 -0.70 51.40 14.00
CA LYS A 121 -1.03 52.08 12.72
C LYS A 121 -2.00 51.25 11.84
N PRO A 122 -2.82 51.87 10.97
CA PRO A 122 -4.01 51.25 10.39
C PRO A 122 -3.77 50.28 9.23
N GLN A 123 -4.76 49.41 9.08
CA GLN A 123 -4.88 48.20 8.28
C GLN A 123 -4.79 48.41 6.76
N VAL A 124 -4.11 47.48 6.07
CA VAL A 124 -4.48 47.04 4.72
C VAL A 124 -4.82 45.55 4.83
N GLN A 125 -6.11 45.24 4.83
CA GLN A 125 -6.62 43.87 4.81
C GLN A 125 -6.46 43.32 3.39
N LEU A 126 -5.51 42.41 3.19
CA LEU A 126 -5.59 41.44 2.09
C LEU A 126 -6.49 40.27 2.55
N PRO A 127 -7.36 39.73 1.68
CA PRO A 127 -8.17 38.57 2.01
C PRO A 127 -7.27 37.36 2.34
N PRO A 128 -7.70 36.47 3.25
CA PRO A 128 -6.87 35.33 3.69
C PRO A 128 -6.58 34.39 2.51
N VAL A 129 -5.32 34.01 2.37
CA VAL A 129 -4.91 32.85 1.57
C VAL A 129 -5.36 31.62 2.35
N GLU A 130 -6.54 31.12 1.99
CA GLU A 130 -7.25 30.03 2.64
C GLU A 130 -6.86 28.70 1.97
N ASP A 131 -5.62 28.26 2.18
CA ASP A 131 -5.14 26.92 1.77
C ASP A 131 -4.17 26.30 2.80
N ALA A 132 -4.03 26.92 3.98
CA ALA A 132 -3.49 26.22 5.14
C ALA A 132 -4.69 25.53 5.84
N PRO A 133 -4.71 24.19 5.97
CA PRO A 133 -5.64 23.59 6.93
C PRO A 133 -5.46 24.31 8.26
N SER A 134 -6.56 24.75 8.88
CA SER A 134 -6.49 25.39 10.19
C SER A 134 -5.66 24.50 11.12
N PRO A 135 -4.81 25.04 12.01
CA PRO A 135 -3.91 24.25 12.86
C PRO A 135 -4.64 23.17 13.68
N SER A 136 -5.94 23.34 13.91
CA SER A 136 -6.85 22.35 14.51
C SER A 136 -7.15 21.13 13.62
N GLY A 137 -7.29 21.31 12.30
CA GLY A 137 -7.61 20.23 11.35
C GLY A 137 -6.43 19.26 11.12
N GLU A 138 -5.22 19.78 10.97
CA GLU A 138 -4.00 18.95 10.85
C GLU A 138 -3.74 18.15 12.12
N GLN A 139 -3.88 18.78 13.29
CA GLN A 139 -3.74 18.11 14.58
C GLN A 139 -4.78 17.01 14.75
N GLN A 140 -6.04 17.23 14.36
CA GLN A 140 -7.08 16.21 14.41
C GLN A 140 -6.80 15.03 13.47
N GLN A 141 -6.29 15.29 12.26
CA GLN A 141 -5.89 14.24 11.32
C GLN A 141 -4.69 13.42 11.83
N LEU A 142 -3.71 14.07 12.45
CA LEU A 142 -2.57 13.41 13.10
C LEU A 142 -2.99 12.56 14.31
N GLN A 143 -3.98 13.02 15.09
CA GLN A 143 -4.54 12.22 16.19
C GLN A 143 -5.28 10.98 15.67
N GLN A 144 -6.05 11.12 14.58
CA GLN A 144 -6.73 9.99 13.95
C GLN A 144 -5.75 8.99 13.34
N SER A 145 -4.68 9.44 12.69
CA SER A 145 -3.65 8.54 12.17
C SER A 145 -2.90 7.85 13.30
N LEU A 146 -2.64 8.54 14.42
CA LEU A 146 -2.04 7.96 15.61
C LEU A 146 -2.89 6.82 16.20
N SER A 147 -4.22 6.99 16.27
CA SER A 147 -5.12 5.94 16.77
C SER A 147 -5.15 4.73 15.83
N GLN A 148 -5.18 4.94 14.51
CA GLN A 148 -5.11 3.87 13.51
C GLN A 148 -3.81 3.08 13.58
N VAL A 149 -2.66 3.75 13.75
CA VAL A 149 -1.35 3.11 13.88
C VAL A 149 -1.25 2.33 15.19
N LYS A 150 -1.77 2.86 16.30
CA LYS A 150 -1.86 2.14 17.58
C LYS A 150 -2.67 0.86 17.43
N GLN A 151 -3.86 0.96 16.83
CA GLN A 151 -4.71 -0.21 16.59
C GLN A 151 -3.99 -1.26 15.73
N LEU A 152 -3.30 -0.84 14.66
CA LEU A 152 -2.51 -1.74 13.84
C LEU A 152 -1.41 -2.45 14.64
N ILE A 153 -0.67 -1.73 15.50
CA ILE A 153 0.36 -2.34 16.36
C ILE A 153 -0.27 -3.40 17.27
N ASN A 154 -1.43 -3.11 17.87
CA ASN A 154 -2.13 -4.04 18.75
C ASN A 154 -2.61 -5.30 17.99
N GLU A 155 -3.16 -5.13 16.78
CA GLU A 155 -3.53 -6.23 15.88
C GLU A 155 -2.32 -7.10 15.50
N LEU A 156 -1.17 -6.48 15.23
CA LEU A 156 0.07 -7.18 14.91
C LEU A 156 0.61 -7.96 16.12
N ASP A 157 0.51 -7.40 17.32
CA ASP A 157 0.97 -8.05 18.56
C ASP A 157 0.12 -9.26 18.93
N LEU A 158 -1.20 -9.21 18.71
CA LEU A 158 -2.08 -10.39 18.84
C LEU A 158 -1.58 -11.53 17.93
N ARG A 159 -1.37 -11.22 16.64
CA ARG A 159 -0.97 -12.18 15.60
C ARG A 159 0.44 -12.72 15.83
N LEU A 160 1.38 -11.88 16.26
CA LEU A 160 2.73 -12.28 16.63
C LEU A 160 2.74 -13.27 17.80
N GLY A 161 1.91 -13.04 18.82
CA GLY A 161 1.78 -13.98 19.92
C GLY A 161 1.31 -15.37 19.46
N ILE A 162 0.37 -15.42 18.51
CA ILE A 162 -0.09 -16.71 17.95
C ILE A 162 1.05 -17.40 17.19
N LEU A 163 1.82 -16.68 16.38
CA LEU A 163 2.98 -17.25 15.67
C LEU A 163 4.05 -17.77 16.63
N GLN A 164 4.33 -17.04 17.71
CA GLN A 164 5.28 -17.44 18.75
C GLN A 164 4.79 -18.71 19.46
N ALA A 165 3.51 -18.76 19.83
CA ALA A 165 2.92 -19.90 20.50
C ALA A 165 2.94 -21.17 19.63
N GLN A 166 2.63 -21.05 18.34
CA GLN A 166 2.71 -22.17 17.37
C GLN A 166 4.13 -22.67 17.16
N GLN A 167 5.15 -21.83 17.40
CA GLN A 167 6.57 -22.21 17.35
C GLN A 167 7.11 -22.73 18.71
N GLY A 168 6.24 -22.97 19.70
CA GLY A 168 6.63 -23.44 21.02
C GLY A 168 7.18 -22.35 21.96
N GLN A 169 7.19 -21.09 21.53
CA GLN A 169 7.66 -19.95 22.32
C GLN A 169 6.53 -19.35 23.19
N THR A 170 5.78 -20.21 23.89
CA THR A 170 4.56 -19.82 24.63
C THR A 170 4.83 -18.74 25.67
N ASN A 171 5.98 -18.77 26.36
CA ASN A 171 6.33 -17.72 27.33
C ASN A 171 6.46 -16.33 26.69
N ILE A 172 7.02 -16.26 25.47
CA ILE A 172 7.15 -15.01 24.72
C ILE A 172 5.76 -14.55 24.23
N ALA A 173 4.93 -15.49 23.77
CA ALA A 173 3.55 -15.21 23.36
C ALA A 173 2.72 -14.60 24.50
N LEU A 174 2.77 -15.22 25.69
CA LEU A 174 2.09 -14.73 26.89
C LEU A 174 2.57 -13.33 27.26
N GLN A 175 3.89 -13.07 27.25
CA GLN A 175 4.43 -11.73 27.50
C GLN A 175 3.95 -10.69 26.47
N THR A 176 3.85 -11.07 25.19
CA THR A 176 3.36 -10.18 24.12
C THR A 176 1.90 -9.80 24.38
N TRP A 177 1.04 -10.76 24.73
CA TRP A 177 -0.37 -10.47 25.02
C TRP A 177 -0.57 -9.75 26.36
N THR A 178 0.21 -10.05 27.40
CA THR A 178 0.10 -9.34 28.69
C THR A 178 0.37 -7.83 28.53
N LYS A 179 1.27 -7.45 27.61
CA LYS A 179 1.51 -6.03 27.30
C LYS A 179 0.27 -5.34 26.72
N LEU A 180 -0.57 -6.06 25.98
CA LEU A 180 -1.83 -5.54 25.43
C LEU A 180 -2.93 -5.40 26.49
N THR A 181 -2.83 -6.13 27.60
CA THR A 181 -3.81 -6.10 28.70
C THR A 181 -3.46 -5.10 29.81
N ASN A 182 -2.23 -4.56 29.82
CA ASN A 182 -1.77 -3.65 30.87
C ASN A 182 -2.51 -2.30 30.86
N GLN A 183 -2.77 -1.80 32.07
CA GLN A 183 -3.76 -0.77 32.41
C GLN A 183 -3.47 0.63 31.85
N GLU A 184 -2.21 0.99 31.61
CA GLU A 184 -1.82 2.29 31.00
C GLU A 184 -2.36 2.47 29.57
N ALA A 185 -2.73 1.38 28.90
CA ALA A 185 -3.42 1.40 27.62
C ALA A 185 -4.92 1.74 27.78
N ARG A 186 -5.59 1.17 28.80
CA ARG A 186 -7.05 1.28 29.00
C ARG A 186 -7.56 2.69 29.30
N ASP A 187 -6.77 3.51 29.98
CA ASP A 187 -7.25 4.78 30.55
C ASP A 187 -7.42 5.92 29.53
N ASN A 188 -6.99 5.76 28.27
CA ASN A 188 -7.04 6.81 27.23
C ASN A 188 -7.48 6.32 25.84
N GLN A 189 -8.15 5.17 25.71
CA GLN A 189 -8.31 4.48 24.43
C GLN A 189 -9.75 4.35 23.90
N ALA A 190 -9.85 4.31 22.57
CA ALA A 190 -11.10 4.11 21.84
C ALA A 190 -11.66 2.69 22.04
N ALA A 191 -12.97 2.52 21.84
CA ALA A 191 -13.67 1.24 22.04
C ALA A 191 -13.08 0.05 21.25
N SER A 192 -12.38 0.31 20.14
CA SER A 192 -11.69 -0.71 19.34
C SER A 192 -10.48 -1.33 20.06
N ASP A 193 -9.74 -0.56 20.85
CA ASP A 193 -8.57 -1.04 21.60
C ASP A 193 -8.98 -1.94 22.78
N ALA A 194 -10.13 -1.66 23.41
CA ALA A 194 -10.69 -2.52 24.45
C ALA A 194 -11.05 -3.93 23.93
N SER A 195 -11.54 -4.01 22.69
CA SER A 195 -11.86 -5.28 22.01
C SER A 195 -10.61 -6.14 21.76
N VAL A 196 -9.49 -5.50 21.40
CA VAL A 196 -8.20 -6.17 21.20
C VAL A 196 -7.64 -6.69 22.53
N ALA A 197 -7.72 -5.90 23.59
CA ALA A 197 -7.30 -6.32 24.93
C ALA A 197 -8.11 -7.52 25.45
N GLN A 198 -9.44 -7.53 25.24
CA GLN A 198 -10.28 -8.68 25.58
C GLN A 198 -9.87 -9.95 24.81
N THR A 199 -9.52 -9.80 23.53
CA THR A 199 -9.03 -10.94 22.74
C THR A 199 -7.66 -11.41 23.24
N ALA A 200 -6.79 -10.50 23.67
CA ALA A 200 -5.51 -10.86 24.28
C ALA A 200 -5.71 -11.67 25.57
N GLU A 201 -6.67 -11.30 26.43
CA GLU A 201 -7.03 -12.08 27.63
C GLU A 201 -7.51 -13.50 27.28
N VAL A 202 -8.34 -13.63 26.24
CA VAL A 202 -8.78 -14.94 25.71
C VAL A 202 -7.58 -15.77 25.26
N LEU A 203 -6.65 -15.19 24.49
CA LEU A 203 -5.45 -15.90 24.02
C LEU A 203 -4.52 -16.28 25.19
N ILE A 204 -4.35 -15.41 26.18
CA ILE A 204 -3.60 -15.72 27.41
C ILE A 204 -4.21 -16.94 28.11
N GLY A 205 -5.54 -16.97 28.27
CA GLY A 205 -6.23 -18.12 28.89
C GLY A 205 -6.08 -19.42 28.09
N LEU A 206 -6.13 -19.34 26.76
CA LEU A 206 -6.01 -20.52 25.88
C LEU A 206 -4.61 -21.16 25.86
N TRP A 207 -3.57 -20.36 26.10
CA TRP A 207 -2.17 -20.81 26.07
C TRP A 207 -1.49 -20.80 27.44
N SER A 208 -2.20 -20.48 28.51
CA SER A 208 -1.70 -20.60 29.87
C SER A 208 -1.65 -22.06 30.33
N ASN A 209 -0.82 -22.32 31.34
CA ASN A 209 -0.80 -23.61 32.04
C ASN A 209 -1.12 -23.39 33.53
N PRO A 210 -2.31 -23.80 34.04
CA PRO A 210 -3.37 -24.52 33.33
C PRO A 210 -4.16 -23.62 32.35
N PRO A 211 -4.78 -24.19 31.30
CA PRO A 211 -5.63 -23.42 30.39
C PRO A 211 -6.87 -22.89 31.10
N ARG A 212 -7.27 -21.65 30.77
CA ARG A 212 -8.47 -20.99 31.28
C ARG A 212 -9.39 -20.64 30.11
N LEU A 213 -10.61 -21.19 30.12
CA LEU A 213 -11.61 -20.94 29.09
C LEU A 213 -12.54 -19.81 29.54
N LEU A 214 -12.59 -18.74 28.76
CA LEU A 214 -13.50 -17.62 28.98
C LEU A 214 -14.83 -17.84 28.21
N PRO A 215 -16.00 -17.44 28.75
CA PRO A 215 -17.30 -17.67 28.12
C PRO A 215 -17.42 -17.05 26.72
N ASP A 216 -16.87 -15.84 26.54
CA ASP A 216 -16.93 -15.09 25.28
C ASP A 216 -15.72 -15.34 24.36
N ALA A 217 -14.98 -16.44 24.56
CA ALA A 217 -13.75 -16.70 23.81
C ALA A 217 -13.98 -16.80 22.29
N GLU A 218 -15.00 -17.54 21.87
CA GLU A 218 -15.32 -17.75 20.45
C GLU A 218 -15.71 -16.44 19.71
N PRO A 219 -16.68 -15.63 20.20
CA PRO A 219 -17.04 -14.38 19.53
C PRO A 219 -15.89 -13.35 19.52
N GLN A 220 -15.06 -13.29 20.57
CA GLN A 220 -13.91 -12.38 20.60
C GLN A 220 -12.85 -12.75 19.56
N ILE A 221 -12.57 -14.05 19.39
CA ILE A 221 -11.68 -14.55 18.36
C ILE A 221 -12.21 -14.24 16.95
N GLN A 222 -13.51 -14.48 16.71
CA GLN A 222 -14.11 -14.22 15.40
C GLN A 222 -14.18 -12.73 15.04
N LYS A 223 -14.22 -11.85 16.04
CA LYS A 223 -14.31 -10.40 15.85
C LYS A 223 -12.95 -9.76 15.54
N ASN A 224 -11.88 -10.17 16.23
CA ASN A 224 -10.59 -9.46 16.19
C ASN A 224 -9.46 -10.24 15.47
N LEU A 225 -9.65 -11.53 15.18
CA LEU A 225 -8.68 -12.33 14.42
C LEU A 225 -9.28 -12.71 13.07
N ASP A 226 -8.44 -12.71 12.04
CA ASP A 226 -8.82 -13.03 10.66
C ASP A 226 -7.82 -14.02 10.04
N SER A 227 -8.23 -14.61 8.91
CA SER A 227 -7.39 -15.53 8.14
C SER A 227 -6.83 -16.65 9.05
N TRP A 228 -5.60 -17.11 8.79
CA TRP A 228 -4.94 -18.22 9.47
C TRP A 228 -4.97 -18.10 11.02
N PHE A 229 -4.81 -16.90 11.56
CA PHE A 229 -4.82 -16.67 13.02
C PHE A 229 -6.13 -17.04 13.68
N ARG A 230 -7.26 -16.78 13.02
CA ARG A 230 -8.59 -17.15 13.50
C ARG A 230 -8.72 -18.67 13.59
N TYR A 231 -8.29 -19.38 12.55
CA TYR A 231 -8.32 -20.85 12.52
C TYR A 231 -7.47 -21.45 13.62
N ARG A 232 -6.25 -20.93 13.84
CA ARG A 232 -5.38 -21.41 14.93
C ARG A 232 -5.97 -21.16 16.33
N ALA A 233 -6.54 -19.98 16.55
CA ALA A 233 -7.18 -19.66 17.83
C ALA A 233 -8.42 -20.51 18.10
N LEU A 234 -9.30 -20.68 17.10
CA LEU A 234 -10.49 -21.52 17.23
C LEU A 234 -10.15 -23.00 17.37
N ALA A 235 -9.16 -23.50 16.62
CA ALA A 235 -8.72 -24.89 16.73
C ALA A 235 -8.23 -25.20 18.15
N GLN A 236 -7.43 -24.30 18.75
CA GLN A 236 -6.98 -24.45 20.13
C GLN A 236 -8.15 -24.40 21.12
N LEU A 237 -9.08 -23.46 20.95
CA LEU A 237 -10.28 -23.34 21.76
C LEU A 237 -11.12 -24.64 21.72
N TYR A 238 -11.44 -25.13 20.52
CA TYR A 238 -12.27 -26.32 20.36
C TYR A 238 -11.58 -27.59 20.85
N LYS A 239 -10.25 -27.67 20.74
CA LYS A 239 -9.47 -28.76 21.32
C LYS A 239 -9.56 -28.77 22.84
N LEU A 240 -9.43 -27.62 23.48
CA LEU A 240 -9.55 -27.49 24.95
C LEU A 240 -10.98 -27.71 25.43
N GLN A 241 -11.98 -27.33 24.64
CA GLN A 241 -13.41 -27.59 24.89
C GLN A 241 -13.85 -29.03 24.54
N GLN A 242 -12.97 -29.85 23.97
CA GLN A 242 -13.28 -31.20 23.47
C GLN A 242 -14.45 -31.24 22.45
N ARG A 243 -14.61 -30.17 21.65
CA ARG A 243 -15.64 -30.06 20.60
C ARG A 243 -15.15 -30.64 19.27
N GLN A 244 -15.10 -31.97 19.18
CA GLN A 244 -14.48 -32.67 18.05
C GLN A 244 -15.17 -32.37 16.69
N ASP A 245 -16.50 -32.29 16.65
CA ASP A 245 -17.24 -32.01 15.40
C ASP A 245 -16.96 -30.61 14.87
N ALA A 246 -16.90 -29.61 15.76
CA ALA A 246 -16.56 -28.24 15.41
C ALA A 246 -15.12 -28.15 14.89
N LEU A 247 -14.19 -28.88 15.52
CA LEU A 247 -12.79 -28.94 15.10
C LEU A 247 -12.64 -29.57 13.71
N LEU A 248 -13.32 -30.69 13.44
CA LEU A 248 -13.28 -31.35 12.13
C LEU A 248 -13.87 -30.46 11.02
N SER A 249 -15.00 -29.79 11.28
CA SER A 249 -15.58 -28.85 10.32
C SER A 249 -14.69 -27.63 10.07
N LEU A 250 -13.99 -27.14 11.09
CA LEU A 250 -13.03 -26.05 10.97
C LEU A 250 -11.82 -26.45 10.12
N GLN A 251 -11.26 -27.64 10.35
CA GLN A 251 -10.13 -28.18 9.57
C GLN A 251 -10.51 -28.43 8.12
N ALA A 252 -11.72 -28.93 7.86
CA ALA A 252 -12.22 -29.13 6.49
C ALA A 252 -12.29 -27.80 5.72
N LYS A 253 -12.79 -26.73 6.37
CA LYS A 253 -12.82 -25.38 5.79
C LYS A 253 -11.42 -24.79 5.58
N GLU A 254 -10.51 -24.98 6.55
CA GLU A 254 -9.12 -24.51 6.43
C GLU A 254 -8.41 -25.16 5.24
N GLN A 255 -8.67 -26.44 4.98
CA GLN A 255 -8.10 -27.18 3.86
C GLN A 255 -8.52 -26.64 2.49
N GLU A 256 -9.80 -26.28 2.31
CA GLU A 256 -10.29 -25.66 1.07
C GLU A 256 -9.62 -24.31 0.82
N ILE A 257 -9.47 -23.50 1.89
CA ILE A 257 -8.78 -22.21 1.82
C ILE A 257 -7.30 -22.40 1.51
N ALA A 258 -6.66 -23.42 2.11
CA ALA A 258 -5.26 -23.73 1.89
C ALA A 258 -4.99 -24.11 0.42
N GLU A 259 -5.88 -24.90 -0.19
CA GLU A 259 -5.82 -25.23 -1.62
C GLU A 259 -5.92 -23.98 -2.50
N GLN A 260 -6.93 -23.13 -2.24
CA GLN A 260 -7.07 -21.86 -2.94
C GLN A 260 -5.86 -20.94 -2.74
N ALA A 261 -5.24 -20.95 -1.55
CA ALA A 261 -4.06 -20.17 -1.25
C ALA A 261 -2.85 -20.64 -2.06
N VAL A 262 -2.64 -21.95 -2.21
CA VAL A 262 -1.60 -22.51 -3.10
C VAL A 262 -1.83 -22.03 -4.54
N PHE A 263 -3.06 -22.12 -5.05
CA PHE A 263 -3.38 -21.66 -6.41
C PHE A 263 -3.14 -20.15 -6.59
N LYS A 264 -3.59 -19.33 -5.62
CA LYS A 264 -3.35 -17.87 -5.64
C LYS A 264 -1.86 -17.54 -5.60
N LEU A 265 -1.08 -18.20 -4.75
CA LEU A 265 0.37 -18.00 -4.68
C LEU A 265 1.05 -18.45 -5.98
N ALA A 266 0.60 -19.54 -6.59
CA ALA A 266 1.11 -20.00 -7.89
C ALA A 266 0.85 -18.96 -8.99
N LEU A 267 -0.29 -18.27 -8.98
CA LEU A 267 -0.54 -17.16 -9.92
C LEU A 267 0.31 -15.93 -9.62
N ILE A 268 0.38 -15.52 -8.35
CA ILE A 268 1.13 -14.32 -7.90
C ILE A 268 2.63 -14.47 -8.16
N GLY A 269 3.20 -15.66 -7.91
CA GLY A 269 4.61 -15.94 -8.16
C GLY A 269 4.90 -16.41 -9.59
N GLY A 270 3.99 -17.19 -10.18
CA GLY A 270 4.21 -17.84 -11.48
C GLY A 270 4.09 -16.91 -12.67
N ILE A 271 3.13 -15.98 -12.69
CA ILE A 271 2.96 -15.06 -13.82
C ILE A 271 4.17 -14.13 -13.97
N PRO A 272 4.65 -13.43 -12.93
CA PRO A 272 5.85 -12.61 -13.04
C PRO A 272 7.10 -13.44 -13.35
N GLY A 273 7.23 -14.64 -12.79
CA GLY A 273 8.35 -15.54 -13.06
C GLY A 273 8.41 -15.97 -14.53
N LEU A 274 7.29 -16.42 -15.10
CA LEU A 274 7.17 -16.80 -16.50
C LEU A 274 7.34 -15.60 -17.44
N GLY A 275 6.73 -14.46 -17.12
CA GLY A 275 6.89 -13.22 -17.89
C GLY A 275 8.33 -12.73 -17.89
N GLY A 276 9.00 -12.75 -16.73
CA GLY A 276 10.41 -12.40 -16.58
C GLY A 276 11.33 -13.34 -17.33
N LEU A 277 11.10 -14.66 -17.23
CA LEU A 277 11.86 -15.66 -17.97
C LEU A 277 11.66 -15.52 -19.48
N SER A 278 10.41 -15.37 -19.93
CA SER A 278 10.08 -15.17 -21.34
C SER A 278 10.72 -13.88 -21.88
N GLY A 279 10.66 -12.78 -21.12
CA GLY A 279 11.32 -11.54 -21.46
C GLY A 279 12.84 -11.68 -21.50
N PHE A 280 13.44 -12.43 -20.57
CA PHE A 280 14.87 -12.70 -20.56
C PHE A 280 15.32 -13.55 -21.75
N ILE A 281 14.57 -14.61 -22.09
CA ILE A 281 14.82 -15.43 -23.27
C ILE A 281 14.70 -14.58 -24.54
N LEU A 282 13.66 -13.77 -24.66
CA LEU A 282 13.48 -12.84 -25.77
C LEU A 282 14.67 -11.87 -25.86
N LEU A 283 15.12 -11.33 -24.74
CA LEU A 283 16.25 -10.40 -24.69
C LEU A 283 17.55 -11.07 -25.12
N LEU A 284 17.85 -12.28 -24.62
CA LEU A 284 19.01 -13.06 -25.07
C LEU A 284 18.95 -13.38 -26.56
N PHE A 285 17.77 -13.73 -27.06
CA PHE A 285 17.54 -13.97 -28.48
C PHE A 285 17.81 -12.71 -29.30
N LEU A 286 17.25 -11.56 -28.92
CA LEU A 286 17.42 -10.29 -29.63
C LEU A 286 18.88 -9.80 -29.59
N ILE A 287 19.56 -9.91 -28.45
CA ILE A 287 20.99 -9.55 -28.33
C ILE A 287 21.86 -10.50 -29.15
N GLY A 288 21.62 -11.82 -29.07
CA GLY A 288 22.34 -12.80 -29.87
C GLY A 288 22.13 -12.58 -31.37
N GLN A 289 20.89 -12.30 -31.78
CA GLN A 289 20.55 -11.94 -33.16
C GLN A 289 21.29 -10.66 -33.58
N TRP A 290 21.35 -9.65 -32.72
CA TRP A 290 22.06 -8.40 -32.99
C TRP A 290 23.57 -8.61 -33.14
N LEU A 291 24.21 -9.42 -32.28
CA LEU A 291 25.65 -9.73 -32.36
C LEU A 291 26.03 -10.52 -33.62
N ILE A 292 25.19 -11.44 -34.08
CA ILE A 292 25.47 -12.29 -35.25
C ILE A 292 25.07 -11.61 -36.56
N GLN A 293 23.90 -10.96 -36.59
CA GLN A 293 23.29 -10.43 -37.81
C GLN A 293 23.48 -8.91 -37.98
N GLY A 294 23.97 -8.22 -36.97
CA GLY A 294 24.26 -6.78 -36.99
C GLY A 294 23.06 -5.98 -37.50
N LYS A 295 23.25 -5.30 -38.64
CA LYS A 295 22.24 -4.46 -39.31
C LYS A 295 21.00 -5.20 -39.84
N ARG A 296 21.02 -6.54 -39.94
CA ARG A 296 19.87 -7.36 -40.36
C ARG A 296 19.02 -7.85 -39.19
N SER A 297 19.38 -7.51 -37.96
CA SER A 297 18.63 -7.93 -36.76
C SER A 297 17.32 -7.17 -36.60
N LEU A 298 16.36 -7.75 -35.87
CA LEU A 298 15.10 -7.09 -35.54
C LEU A 298 15.31 -5.76 -34.80
N LEU A 299 16.32 -5.70 -33.90
CA LEU A 299 16.68 -4.47 -33.18
C LEU A 299 17.31 -3.39 -34.08
N ALA A 300 17.94 -3.78 -35.19
CA ALA A 300 18.54 -2.85 -36.14
C ALA A 300 17.60 -2.50 -37.31
N THR A 301 16.38 -3.06 -37.33
CA THR A 301 15.39 -2.72 -38.34
C THR A 301 15.03 -1.23 -38.19
N ASN A 302 15.18 -0.46 -39.28
CA ASN A 302 15.04 1.00 -39.32
C ASN A 302 16.04 1.79 -38.46
N SER A 303 17.18 1.21 -38.06
CA SER A 303 18.20 1.96 -37.29
C SER A 303 18.83 3.12 -38.06
N ASP A 304 18.82 3.02 -39.40
CA ASP A 304 19.34 4.04 -40.30
C ASP A 304 18.26 5.11 -40.63
N GLU A 305 17.00 4.91 -40.25
CA GLU A 305 15.94 5.92 -40.35
C GLU A 305 15.98 6.85 -39.14
N ARG A 306 16.38 8.10 -39.37
CA ARG A 306 16.29 9.15 -38.35
C ARG A 306 14.85 9.63 -38.31
N TRP A 307 14.18 9.44 -37.17
CA TRP A 307 12.91 10.10 -36.91
C TRP A 307 13.15 11.61 -36.83
N ASP A 308 12.98 12.30 -37.95
CA ASP A 308 13.15 13.74 -38.00
C ASP A 308 11.84 14.40 -37.57
N THR A 309 11.86 15.11 -36.44
CA THR A 309 10.73 15.91 -35.97
C THR A 309 10.82 17.32 -36.52
N PRO A 310 9.76 17.85 -37.17
CA PRO A 310 9.77 19.21 -37.69
C PRO A 310 9.79 20.27 -36.56
N TRP A 311 9.61 19.84 -35.31
CA TRP A 311 9.73 20.68 -34.12
C TRP A 311 11.02 20.40 -33.34
N ASP A 312 11.52 21.45 -32.69
CA ASP A 312 12.67 21.39 -31.80
C ASP A 312 12.27 20.98 -30.36
N TRP A 313 13.25 20.72 -29.50
CA TRP A 313 13.07 20.38 -28.07
C TRP A 313 12.21 21.37 -27.29
N GLU A 314 12.14 22.63 -27.75
CA GLU A 314 11.30 23.66 -27.15
C GLU A 314 9.80 23.27 -27.16
N ILE A 315 9.33 22.57 -28.21
CA ILE A 315 7.94 22.12 -28.29
C ILE A 315 7.68 20.99 -27.28
N VAL A 316 8.63 20.07 -27.13
CA VAL A 316 8.55 19.01 -26.11
C VAL A 316 8.47 19.63 -24.71
N TRP A 317 9.34 20.61 -24.44
CA TRP A 317 9.37 21.32 -23.16
C TRP A 317 8.07 22.09 -22.89
N GLN A 318 7.51 22.76 -23.91
CA GLN A 318 6.22 23.43 -23.81
C GLN A 318 5.08 22.46 -23.50
N VAL A 319 4.99 21.33 -24.21
CA VAL A 319 3.91 20.36 -24.00
C VAL A 319 3.99 19.76 -22.60
N LEU A 320 5.20 19.44 -22.12
CA LEU A 320 5.40 18.92 -20.76
C LEU A 320 4.98 19.95 -19.69
N ILE A 321 5.52 21.17 -19.77
CA ILE A 321 5.32 22.17 -18.71
C ILE A 321 3.95 22.84 -18.80
N VAL A 322 3.49 23.20 -19.98
CA VAL A 322 2.19 23.86 -20.13
C VAL A 322 1.06 22.83 -20.14
N GLY A 323 1.22 21.72 -20.88
CA GLY A 323 0.16 20.73 -21.06
C GLY A 323 -0.11 19.87 -19.83
N PHE A 324 0.94 19.41 -19.14
CA PHE A 324 0.76 18.52 -17.99
C PHE A 324 0.94 19.25 -16.67
N PHE A 325 2.00 20.05 -16.54
CA PHE A 325 2.30 20.68 -15.26
C PHE A 325 1.37 21.86 -14.95
N PHE A 326 1.29 22.85 -15.84
CA PHE A 326 0.45 24.04 -15.62
C PHE A 326 -1.04 23.68 -15.56
N VAL A 327 -1.52 22.82 -16.46
CA VAL A 327 -2.91 22.35 -16.41
C VAL A 327 -3.19 21.66 -15.09
N GLY A 328 -2.38 20.67 -14.71
CA GLY A 328 -2.63 19.85 -13.52
C GLY A 328 -2.43 20.58 -12.19
N GLN A 329 -1.40 21.41 -12.08
CA GLN A 329 -1.03 22.03 -10.80
C GLN A 329 -1.59 23.43 -10.59
N LEU A 330 -1.99 24.12 -11.66
CA LEU A 330 -2.45 25.51 -11.55
C LEU A 330 -3.84 25.70 -12.12
N LEU A 331 -4.07 25.32 -13.38
CA LEU A 331 -5.34 25.57 -14.06
C LEU A 331 -6.50 24.81 -13.41
N LEU A 332 -6.34 23.51 -13.17
CA LEU A 332 -7.41 22.68 -12.60
C LEU A 332 -7.74 23.03 -11.14
N PRO A 333 -6.76 23.16 -10.22
CA PRO A 333 -7.06 23.59 -8.86
C PRO A 333 -7.74 24.96 -8.81
N LEU A 334 -7.29 25.92 -9.64
CA LEU A 334 -7.93 27.23 -9.72
C LEU A 334 -9.36 27.13 -10.23
N LEU A 335 -9.60 26.36 -11.29
CA LEU A 335 -10.92 26.16 -11.88
C LEU A 335 -11.88 25.50 -10.89
N PHE A 336 -11.44 24.48 -10.17
CA PHE A 336 -12.25 23.82 -9.13
C PHE A 336 -12.47 24.69 -7.90
N GLY A 337 -11.46 25.47 -7.49
CA GLY A 337 -11.59 26.46 -6.42
C GLY A 337 -12.64 27.53 -6.76
N LEU A 338 -12.60 28.07 -7.98
CA LEU A 338 -13.59 29.04 -8.47
C LEU A 338 -15.02 28.45 -8.55
N LEU A 339 -15.15 27.16 -8.83
CA LEU A 339 -16.42 26.43 -8.82
C LEU A 339 -16.88 26.01 -7.41
N GLY A 340 -16.08 26.28 -6.36
CA GLY A 340 -16.37 25.87 -4.99
C GLY A 340 -16.34 24.36 -4.75
N LEU A 341 -15.63 23.60 -5.59
CA LEU A 341 -15.55 22.15 -5.48
C LEU A 341 -14.49 21.75 -4.45
N ASN A 342 -14.91 21.49 -3.21
CA ASN A 342 -14.01 21.06 -2.14
C ASN A 342 -14.18 19.56 -1.81
N PRO A 343 -13.17 18.71 -2.07
CA PRO A 343 -13.27 17.27 -1.88
C PRO A 343 -13.31 16.83 -0.40
N ILE A 344 -13.06 17.73 0.57
CA ILE A 344 -13.00 17.40 1.99
C ILE A 344 -14.30 16.71 2.47
N ASN A 345 -15.45 17.26 2.10
CA ASN A 345 -16.77 16.78 2.55
C ASN A 345 -17.43 15.79 1.58
N PHE A 346 -16.73 15.37 0.53
CA PHE A 346 -17.31 14.48 -0.46
C PHE A 346 -17.43 13.05 0.09
N THR A 347 -18.57 12.41 -0.21
CA THR A 347 -18.72 10.96 0.00
C THR A 347 -17.73 10.19 -0.87
N VAL A 348 -17.46 8.92 -0.54
CA VAL A 348 -16.50 8.09 -1.27
C VAL A 348 -16.79 8.05 -2.78
N ARG A 349 -18.07 7.97 -3.17
CA ARG A 349 -18.50 7.99 -4.58
C ARG A 349 -18.21 9.34 -5.25
N MET A 350 -18.46 10.45 -4.56
CA MET A 350 -18.16 11.79 -5.08
C MET A 350 -16.66 12.05 -5.19
N LYS A 351 -15.85 11.55 -4.26
CA LYS A 351 -14.38 11.57 -4.35
C LYS A 351 -13.89 10.80 -5.57
N ALA A 352 -14.43 9.61 -5.83
CA ALA A 352 -14.09 8.83 -7.02
C ALA A 352 -14.43 9.58 -8.31
N PHE A 353 -15.61 10.20 -8.39
CA PHE A 353 -15.99 11.01 -9.55
C PHE A 353 -15.10 12.25 -9.71
N TYR A 354 -14.79 12.95 -8.62
CA TYR A 354 -13.87 14.09 -8.63
C TYR A 354 -12.50 13.72 -9.17
N VAL A 355 -11.93 12.60 -8.71
CA VAL A 355 -10.63 12.08 -9.18
C VAL A 355 -10.70 11.75 -10.67
N LEU A 356 -11.74 11.02 -11.11
CA LEU A 356 -11.93 10.68 -12.51
C LEU A 356 -12.04 11.93 -13.40
N ALA A 357 -12.88 12.89 -13.02
CA ALA A 357 -13.06 14.15 -13.75
C ALA A 357 -11.74 14.94 -13.83
N SER A 358 -10.98 14.98 -12.74
CA SER A 358 -9.67 15.63 -12.69
C SER A 358 -8.69 15.00 -13.70
N TYR A 359 -8.63 13.68 -13.77
CA TYR A 359 -7.77 12.98 -14.74
C TYR A 359 -8.22 13.19 -16.19
N ILE A 360 -9.52 13.16 -16.46
CA ILE A 360 -10.05 13.41 -17.81
C ILE A 360 -9.72 14.84 -18.25
N LEU A 361 -9.92 15.82 -17.38
CA LEU A 361 -9.62 17.23 -17.66
C LEU A 361 -8.11 17.45 -17.86
N LEU A 362 -7.26 16.81 -17.04
CA LEU A 362 -5.81 16.86 -17.19
C LEU A 362 -5.37 16.27 -18.54
N ALA A 363 -5.84 15.07 -18.88
CA ALA A 363 -5.51 14.40 -20.13
C ALA A 363 -6.00 15.23 -21.33
N SER A 364 -7.23 15.74 -21.26
CA SER A 364 -7.80 16.58 -22.32
C SER A 364 -7.03 17.89 -22.49
N GLY A 365 -6.66 18.55 -21.39
CA GLY A 365 -5.85 19.77 -21.41
C GLY A 365 -4.45 19.53 -21.97
N GLY A 366 -3.78 18.44 -21.55
CA GLY A 366 -2.48 18.05 -22.08
C GLY A 366 -2.52 17.73 -23.57
N LEU A 367 -3.51 16.96 -24.02
CA LEU A 367 -3.72 16.64 -25.43
C LEU A 367 -4.08 17.88 -26.25
N LEU A 368 -4.87 18.80 -25.72
CA LEU A 368 -5.20 20.06 -26.38
C LEU A 368 -3.94 20.93 -26.57
N VAL A 369 -3.13 21.08 -25.53
CA VAL A 369 -1.86 21.81 -25.62
C VAL A 369 -0.92 21.13 -26.61
N MET A 370 -0.82 19.80 -26.58
CA MET A 370 -0.05 19.03 -27.56
C MET A 370 -0.52 19.29 -28.98
N TYR A 371 -1.83 19.17 -29.24
CA TYR A 371 -2.42 19.42 -30.55
C TYR A 371 -2.14 20.84 -31.03
N LEU A 372 -2.37 21.86 -30.19
CA LEU A 372 -2.10 23.26 -30.55
C LEU A 372 -0.61 23.53 -30.79
N SER A 373 0.27 22.83 -30.08
CA SER A 373 1.72 22.98 -30.21
C SER A 373 2.26 22.33 -31.49
N ILE A 374 1.64 21.23 -31.93
CA ILE A 374 2.04 20.49 -33.13
C ILE A 374 1.32 21.00 -34.39
N LYS A 375 0.14 21.61 -34.25
CA LYS A 375 -0.69 22.11 -35.36
C LYS A 375 0.08 22.94 -36.41
N PRO A 376 1.02 23.84 -36.06
CA PRO A 376 1.78 24.61 -37.05
C PRO A 376 2.70 23.78 -37.94
N PHE A 377 3.03 22.55 -37.52
CA PHE A 377 3.91 21.64 -38.25
C PHE A 377 3.16 20.64 -39.14
N LEU A 378 1.84 20.81 -39.29
CA LEU A 378 1.03 19.99 -40.19
C LEU A 378 1.15 20.50 -41.65
N PRO A 379 1.20 19.60 -42.65
CA PRO A 379 1.15 18.14 -42.54
C PRO A 379 2.48 17.52 -42.07
N LEU A 380 2.39 16.48 -41.24
CA LEU A 380 3.57 15.73 -40.78
C LEU A 380 4.22 14.96 -41.93
N PRO A 381 5.53 14.64 -41.84
CA PRO A 381 6.22 13.83 -42.84
C PRO A 381 5.47 12.53 -43.15
N LYS A 382 5.33 12.21 -44.45
CA LYS A 382 4.52 11.09 -44.93
C LYS A 382 5.04 9.72 -44.48
N ASP A 383 6.30 9.66 -44.05
CA ASP A 383 6.98 8.41 -43.70
C ASP A 383 6.81 8.04 -42.21
N TRP A 384 6.23 8.91 -41.37
CA TRP A 384 6.04 8.65 -39.93
C TRP A 384 5.11 7.48 -39.58
N PHE A 385 4.20 7.11 -40.49
CA PHE A 385 3.20 6.06 -40.26
C PHE A 385 3.19 5.02 -41.39
N ARG A 386 4.31 4.88 -42.11
CA ARG A 386 4.51 3.79 -43.05
C ARG A 386 5.11 2.60 -42.29
N PHE A 387 4.33 1.54 -42.17
CA PHE A 387 4.69 0.31 -41.46
C PHE A 387 5.22 -0.75 -42.41
#